data_AF-A0A4T1ZY04-F1
#
_entry.id   AF-A0A4T1ZY04-F1
#
_cell.length_a   1.000
_cell.length_b   1.000
_cell.length_c   1.000
_cell.angle_alpha   90.00
_cell.angle_beta   90.00
_cell.angle_gamma   90.00
#
_symmetry.space_group_name_H-M   'P 1'
#
loop_
_entity.id
_entity.type
_entity.pdbx_description
1 polymer ?
#
loop_
_entity_poly.entity_id
_entity_poly.type
_entity_poly.pdbx_seq_one_letter_code
_entity_poly.pdbx_strand_id
1 'polypeptide(L)'
;MKIIFAATNTEIKELDAHDVDFSLFFDEPILSCWSTYGNGQLHLDGGDEILSLSVEYVGPNQYFLDWHYDGRMVPYDGSSCDEYRNIEMGGDPFRVPLACTVDTHTAIRALTYSTKYRQRDPQINWELMDNVPFSANWYDG
;
A
#
# COMPACT_ATOMS: atom_id res chain seq x y z
N MET A 1 15.50 -8.62 5.87
CA MET A 1 14.56 -8.42 4.76
C MET A 1 14.23 -6.95 4.76
N LYS A 2 14.84 -6.22 3.83
CA LYS A 2 15.11 -4.78 3.94
C LYS A 2 14.35 -4.08 2.83
N ILE A 3 13.51 -3.09 3.14
CA ILE A 3 13.01 -2.23 2.07
C ILE A 3 12.93 -0.79 2.55
N ILE A 4 13.90 0.00 2.07
CA ILE A 4 13.81 1.44 1.91
C ILE A 4 13.86 1.65 0.40
N PHE A 5 13.07 2.56 -0.11
CA PHE A 5 13.26 3.06 -1.45
C PHE A 5 13.73 4.50 -1.35
N ALA A 6 14.85 4.81 -1.99
CA ALA A 6 15.23 6.18 -2.23
C ALA A 6 14.83 6.46 -3.68
N ALA A 7 13.83 7.31 -3.90
CA ALA A 7 13.61 7.90 -5.20
C ALA A 7 14.45 9.20 -5.30
N THR A 8 15.77 9.08 -5.13
CA THR A 8 16.68 10.07 -5.73
C THR A 8 17.20 9.43 -7.01
N ASN A 9 17.36 10.24 -8.07
CA ASN A 9 17.49 9.84 -9.49
C ASN A 9 18.58 8.81 -9.87
N THR A 10 19.23 8.07 -8.94
CA THR A 10 20.40 7.26 -9.29
C THR A 10 20.72 6.01 -8.47
N GLU A 11 20.10 5.66 -7.32
CA GLU A 11 20.49 4.41 -6.61
C GLU A 11 19.49 3.90 -5.54
N ILE A 12 19.25 2.58 -5.51
CA ILE A 12 18.47 1.87 -4.46
C ILE A 12 19.45 1.24 -3.46
N LYS A 13 19.28 1.49 -2.15
CA LYS A 13 20.10 0.89 -1.06
C LYS A 13 19.24 0.23 0.01
N GLU A 14 19.73 -0.90 0.52
CA GLU A 14 19.02 -1.87 1.35
C GLU A 14 19.41 -1.73 2.85
N LEU A 15 18.48 -1.36 3.76
CA LEU A 15 18.71 -1.23 5.23
C LEU A 15 17.52 -1.76 6.08
N ASP A 16 17.73 -1.92 7.40
CA ASP A 16 16.91 -2.72 8.34
C ASP A 16 15.54 -2.12 8.76
N ALA A 17 14.60 -3.00 9.13
CA ALA A 17 13.15 -2.81 9.12
C ALA A 17 12.49 -2.16 10.36
N HIS A 18 13.25 -1.77 11.39
CA HIS A 18 12.65 -1.21 12.62
C HIS A 18 12.34 0.28 12.57
N ASP A 19 12.74 0.97 11.50
CA ASP A 19 12.59 2.41 11.32
C ASP A 19 12.22 2.72 9.87
N VAL A 20 10.96 2.45 9.46
CA VAL A 20 10.51 2.80 8.11
C VAL A 20 10.41 4.33 8.00
N ASP A 21 11.48 4.95 7.52
CA ASP A 21 11.53 6.38 7.28
C ASP A 21 11.18 6.68 5.81
N PHE A 22 9.90 6.95 5.56
CA PHE A 22 9.41 7.35 4.25
C PHE A 22 9.94 8.72 3.81
N SER A 23 10.67 9.46 4.66
CA SER A 23 11.24 10.76 4.32
C SER A 23 12.30 10.75 3.21
N LEU A 24 12.81 9.58 2.87
CA LEU A 24 13.85 9.38 1.85
C LEU A 24 13.32 9.32 0.40
N PHE A 25 12.01 9.38 0.21
CA PHE A 25 11.32 9.11 -1.06
C PHE A 25 10.65 10.33 -1.67
N PHE A 26 10.53 11.36 -0.85
CA PHE A 26 9.55 12.40 -0.96
C PHE A 26 10.25 13.66 -0.51
N ASP A 27 10.31 14.69 -1.35
CA ASP A 27 10.66 16.02 -0.86
C ASP A 27 9.73 16.34 0.32
N GLU A 28 10.21 17.00 1.38
CA GLU A 28 9.42 17.35 2.59
C GLU A 28 7.94 17.74 2.36
N PRO A 29 7.55 18.48 1.30
CA PRO A 29 6.14 18.73 0.99
C PRO A 29 5.28 17.48 0.80
N ILE A 30 5.80 16.38 0.25
CA ILE A 30 5.01 15.15 0.05
C ILE A 30 4.81 14.45 1.39
N LEU A 31 5.80 14.37 2.29
CA LEU A 31 5.62 13.72 3.60
C LEU A 31 4.57 14.41 4.46
N SER A 32 4.42 15.72 4.32
CA SER A 32 3.45 16.50 5.11
C SER A 32 1.99 16.07 4.90
N CYS A 33 1.68 15.38 3.78
CA CYS A 33 0.34 14.87 3.50
C CYS A 33 0.15 13.39 3.86
N TRP A 34 1.21 12.72 4.30
CA TRP A 34 1.17 11.32 4.73
C TRP A 34 1.27 11.22 6.25
N SER A 35 0.30 10.52 6.86
CA SER A 35 0.36 10.15 8.27
C SER A 35 0.84 8.72 8.40
N THR A 36 1.78 8.49 9.32
CA THR A 36 2.11 7.14 9.79
C THR A 36 1.16 6.77 10.91
N TYR A 37 0.37 5.72 10.71
CA TYR A 37 -0.42 5.13 11.79
C TYR A 37 0.42 4.09 12.55
N GLY A 38 0.00 3.73 13.77
CA GLY A 38 0.73 2.83 14.70
C GLY A 38 1.06 1.44 14.16
N ASN A 39 0.59 1.12 12.94
CA ASN A 39 0.62 -0.17 12.30
C ASN A 39 1.57 -0.20 11.09
N GLY A 40 2.43 0.82 10.92
CA GLY A 40 3.34 0.92 9.76
C GLY A 40 2.63 1.26 8.44
N GLN A 41 1.31 1.50 8.49
CA GLN A 41 0.51 1.98 7.38
C GLN A 41 0.85 3.45 7.11
N LEU A 42 1.20 3.74 5.86
CA LEU A 42 1.17 5.10 5.34
C LEU A 42 -0.23 5.44 4.89
N HIS A 43 -0.70 6.63 5.22
CA HIS A 43 -2.02 7.10 4.81
C HIS A 43 -1.95 8.51 4.25
N LEU A 44 -2.43 8.70 3.02
CA LEU A 44 -2.58 10.02 2.42
C LEU A 44 -3.93 10.60 2.79
N ASP A 45 -3.95 11.66 3.61
CA ASP A 45 -5.18 12.39 3.88
C ASP A 45 -5.48 13.32 2.68
N GLY A 46 -6.58 13.04 1.99
CA GLY A 46 -7.09 13.78 0.83
C GLY A 46 -7.81 15.09 1.18
N GLY A 47 -7.96 15.44 2.46
CA GLY A 47 -8.93 16.44 2.90
C GLY A 47 -10.31 15.81 3.08
N ASP A 48 -11.40 16.58 2.89
CA ASP A 48 -12.82 16.20 3.08
C ASP A 48 -13.09 14.67 3.05
N GLU A 49 -12.92 14.08 4.24
CA GLU A 49 -13.20 12.74 4.82
C GLU A 49 -13.21 11.47 3.95
N ILE A 50 -13.02 11.52 2.64
CA ILE A 50 -13.44 10.41 1.77
C ILE A 50 -12.31 9.88 0.91
N LEU A 51 -11.20 10.59 0.69
CA LEU A 51 -10.16 10.14 -0.24
C LEU A 51 -8.86 9.78 0.48
N SER A 52 -8.55 8.48 0.57
CA SER A 52 -7.26 8.04 1.11
C SER A 52 -6.66 6.86 0.37
N LEU A 53 -5.33 6.85 0.26
CA LEU A 53 -4.52 5.69 -0.11
C LEU A 53 -3.80 5.22 1.13
N SER A 54 -3.85 3.91 1.40
CA SER A 54 -2.96 3.27 2.33
C SER A 54 -1.99 2.30 1.67
N VAL A 55 -0.82 2.14 2.29
CA VAL A 55 0.23 1.22 1.86
C VAL A 55 0.75 0.43 3.03
N GLU A 56 0.77 -0.89 2.88
CA GLU A 56 1.18 -1.84 3.90
C GLU A 56 2.21 -2.83 3.33
N TYR A 57 3.20 -3.15 4.14
CA TYR A 57 4.25 -4.10 3.75
C TYR A 57 3.80 -5.54 4.02
N VAL A 58 3.87 -6.40 3.00
CA VAL A 58 3.40 -7.80 3.08
C VAL A 58 4.56 -8.80 3.05
N GLY A 59 5.62 -8.50 2.30
CA GLY A 59 6.74 -9.43 2.08
C GLY A 59 7.77 -8.87 1.09
N PRO A 60 8.90 -9.55 0.83
CA PRO A 60 9.91 -9.05 -0.10
C PRO A 60 9.28 -8.69 -1.46
N ASN A 61 9.38 -7.43 -1.87
CA ASN A 61 8.74 -6.89 -3.08
C ASN A 61 7.21 -7.12 -3.16
N GLN A 62 6.53 -7.15 -2.02
CA GLN A 62 5.09 -7.34 -1.93
C GLN A 62 4.49 -6.28 -1.00
N TYR A 63 3.64 -5.45 -1.60
CA TYR A 63 2.94 -4.35 -0.93
C TYR A 63 1.45 -4.48 -1.15
N PHE A 64 0.70 -4.28 -0.09
CA PHE A 64 -0.74 -4.09 -0.18
C PHE A 64 -1.04 -2.61 -0.29
N LEU A 65 -1.91 -2.26 -1.23
CA LEU A 65 -2.44 -0.91 -1.38
C LEU A 65 -3.96 -0.99 -1.20
N ASP A 66 -4.54 -0.06 -0.45
CA ASP A 66 -5.99 0.10 -0.45
C ASP A 66 -6.39 1.57 -0.59
N TRP A 67 -7.40 1.82 -1.42
CA TRP A 67 -7.89 3.15 -1.71
C TRP A 67 -9.34 3.28 -1.22
N HIS A 68 -9.62 4.32 -0.45
CA HIS A 68 -10.94 4.62 0.09
C HIS A 68 -11.44 5.88 -0.61
N TYR A 69 -12.56 5.80 -1.34
CA TYR A 69 -13.31 6.94 -1.88
C TYR A 69 -14.74 6.58 -2.30
N ASP A 70 -14.94 5.36 -2.80
CA ASP A 70 -16.24 4.81 -3.18
C ASP A 70 -16.22 3.29 -2.93
N GLY A 71 -16.06 2.95 -1.65
CA GLY A 71 -15.65 1.62 -1.22
C GLY A 71 -14.12 1.47 -1.13
N ARG A 72 -13.69 0.30 -0.66
CA ARG A 72 -12.26 -0.07 -0.58
C ARG A 72 -11.86 -0.72 -1.89
N MET A 73 -10.97 -0.06 -2.62
CA MET A 73 -10.40 -0.58 -3.85
C MET A 73 -9.00 -1.13 -3.56
N VAL A 74 -8.66 -2.28 -4.12
CA VAL A 74 -7.35 -2.92 -4.01
C VAL A 74 -6.80 -3.25 -5.39
N PRO A 75 -5.48 -3.31 -5.57
CA PRO A 75 -4.90 -3.94 -6.75
C PRO A 75 -5.42 -5.38 -6.86
N TYR A 76 -5.73 -5.84 -8.07
CA TYR A 76 -6.00 -7.25 -8.32
C TYR A 76 -5.54 -7.62 -9.73
N ASP A 77 -4.68 -8.63 -9.83
CA ASP A 77 -4.12 -9.07 -11.13
C ASP A 77 -4.99 -10.11 -11.87
N GLY A 78 -6.12 -10.53 -11.28
CA GLY A 78 -7.01 -11.54 -11.85
C GLY A 78 -6.58 -12.99 -11.59
N SER A 79 -5.48 -13.20 -10.86
CA SER A 79 -4.99 -14.54 -10.51
C SER A 79 -5.71 -15.15 -9.30
N SER A 80 -5.33 -16.36 -8.92
CA SER A 80 -5.94 -17.06 -7.78
C SER A 80 -5.65 -16.36 -6.45
N CYS A 81 -6.62 -16.37 -5.55
CA CYS A 81 -6.49 -15.86 -4.19
C CYS A 81 -6.23 -16.96 -3.14
N ASP A 82 -5.86 -18.17 -3.57
CA ASP A 82 -5.55 -19.29 -2.65
C ASP A 82 -4.31 -19.02 -1.78
N GLU A 83 -3.33 -18.30 -2.33
CA GLU A 83 -2.13 -17.89 -1.61
C GLU A 83 -2.34 -16.50 -1.00
N TYR A 84 -2.13 -16.40 0.31
CA TYR A 84 -2.25 -15.16 1.05
C TYR A 84 -1.22 -15.06 2.17
N ARG A 85 -1.04 -13.85 2.68
CA ARG A 85 -0.23 -13.54 3.86
C ARG A 85 -1.11 -12.98 4.95
N ASN A 86 -0.89 -13.45 6.17
CA ASN A 86 -1.44 -12.79 7.35
C ASN A 86 -0.50 -11.64 7.70
N ILE A 87 -1.06 -10.44 7.80
CA ILE A 87 -0.37 -9.29 8.37
C ILE A 87 -1.00 -9.01 9.74
N GLU A 88 -0.13 -8.82 10.74
CA GLU A 88 -0.50 -8.55 12.13
C GLU A 88 0.11 -7.22 12.60
N MET A 89 0.16 -6.23 11.71
CA MET A 89 0.69 -4.93 12.10
C MET A 89 -0.40 -4.15 12.85
N GLY A 90 -0.47 -4.36 14.18
CA GLY A 90 -1.09 -3.49 15.18
C GLY A 90 -2.62 -3.34 15.17
N GLY A 91 -3.35 -4.27 14.58
CA GLY A 91 -4.82 -4.31 14.57
C GLY A 91 -5.37 -5.73 14.46
N ASP A 92 -6.62 -5.84 14.01
CA ASP A 92 -7.22 -7.14 13.71
C ASP A 92 -6.41 -7.86 12.63
N PRO A 93 -6.14 -9.18 12.78
CA PRO A 93 -5.46 -9.96 11.77
C PRO A 93 -6.11 -9.76 10.40
N PHE A 94 -5.28 -9.40 9.43
CA PHE A 94 -5.73 -9.13 8.07
C PHE A 94 -5.04 -10.09 7.10
N ARG A 95 -5.83 -10.73 6.25
CA ARG A 95 -5.34 -11.65 5.23
C ARG A 95 -5.26 -10.95 3.89
N VAL A 96 -4.06 -10.87 3.33
CA VAL A 96 -3.81 -10.27 2.02
C VAL A 96 -3.56 -11.36 0.99
N PRO A 97 -4.46 -11.58 0.01
CA PRO A 97 -4.18 -12.41 -1.15
C PRO A 97 -2.95 -11.89 -1.89
N LEU A 98 -2.05 -12.79 -2.29
CA LEU A 98 -0.87 -12.37 -3.04
C LEU A 98 -1.22 -11.74 -4.40
N ALA A 99 -2.35 -12.16 -5.00
CA ALA A 99 -2.94 -11.55 -6.19
C ALA A 99 -3.33 -10.06 -6.01
N CYS A 100 -3.42 -9.60 -4.77
CA CYS A 100 -3.72 -8.21 -4.42
C CYS A 100 -2.50 -7.41 -3.97
N THR A 101 -1.30 -8.01 -4.07
CA THR A 101 -0.05 -7.30 -3.79
C THR A 101 0.55 -6.74 -5.06
N VAL A 102 1.28 -5.64 -4.91
CA VAL A 102 2.06 -5.03 -5.98
C VAL A 102 3.53 -5.05 -5.64
N ASP A 103 4.35 -4.94 -6.68
CA ASP A 103 5.78 -4.78 -6.49
C ASP A 103 6.14 -3.40 -5.93
N THR A 104 7.37 -3.35 -5.48
CA THR A 104 8.13 -2.17 -5.10
C THR A 104 7.86 -0.97 -6.05
N HIS A 105 8.15 -1.10 -7.34
CA HIS A 105 8.05 0.03 -8.26
C HIS A 105 6.62 0.57 -8.42
N THR A 106 5.63 -0.34 -8.40
CA THR A 106 4.21 -0.02 -8.50
C THR A 106 3.72 0.68 -7.24
N ALA A 107 4.15 0.26 -6.06
CA ALA A 107 3.82 0.94 -4.80
C ALA A 107 4.32 2.40 -4.80
N ILE A 108 5.58 2.67 -5.18
CA ILE A 108 6.10 4.05 -5.28
C ILE A 108 5.31 4.87 -6.29
N ARG A 109 5.01 4.28 -7.45
CA ARG A 109 4.26 4.97 -8.51
C ARG A 109 2.87 5.35 -8.02
N ALA A 110 2.18 4.44 -7.34
CA ALA A 110 0.87 4.67 -6.74
C ALA A 110 0.92 5.83 -5.74
N LEU A 111 1.89 5.81 -4.81
CA LEU A 111 2.06 6.87 -3.82
C LEU A 111 2.28 8.23 -4.50
N THR A 112 3.22 8.30 -5.44
CA THR A 112 3.60 9.53 -6.14
C THR A 112 2.43 10.09 -6.95
N TYR A 113 1.72 9.23 -7.68
CA TYR A 113 0.54 9.62 -8.46
C TYR A 113 -0.56 10.14 -7.55
N SER A 114 -0.84 9.42 -6.46
CA SER A 114 -1.90 9.74 -5.51
C SER A 114 -1.65 11.06 -4.79
N THR A 115 -0.41 11.32 -4.37
CA THR A 115 -0.05 12.63 -3.78
C THR A 115 -0.26 13.76 -4.78
N LYS A 116 0.20 13.59 -6.02
CA LYS A 116 0.19 14.67 -7.01
C LYS A 116 -1.21 14.98 -7.54
N TYR A 117 -2.01 13.95 -7.78
CA TYR A 117 -3.28 14.07 -8.49
C TYR A 117 -4.50 13.84 -7.61
N ARG A 118 -4.31 13.39 -6.36
CA ARG A 118 -5.39 13.01 -5.44
C ARG A 118 -6.36 12.02 -6.09
N GLN A 119 -5.80 11.04 -6.81
CA GLN A 119 -6.53 10.02 -7.57
C GLN A 119 -5.77 8.70 -7.54
N ARG A 120 -6.48 7.60 -7.77
CA ARG A 120 -5.89 6.28 -8.03
C ARG A 120 -5.00 6.32 -9.26
N ASP A 121 -3.86 5.65 -9.20
CA ASP A 121 -3.00 5.44 -10.38
C ASP A 121 -3.78 4.61 -11.43
N PRO A 122 -4.07 5.16 -12.63
CA PRO A 122 -4.85 4.46 -13.65
C PRO A 122 -4.12 3.28 -14.28
N GLN A 123 -2.83 3.08 -14.01
CA GLN A 123 -2.06 1.92 -14.49
C GLN A 123 -2.18 0.70 -13.59
N ILE A 124 -2.71 0.85 -12.37
CA ILE A 124 -3.01 -0.29 -11.50
C ILE A 124 -4.42 -0.78 -11.84
N ASN A 125 -4.59 -2.09 -11.97
CA ASN A 125 -5.91 -2.69 -12.06
C ASN A 125 -6.56 -2.70 -10.68
N TRP A 126 -7.38 -1.69 -10.40
CA TRP A 126 -8.08 -1.55 -9.13
C TRP A 126 -9.43 -2.27 -9.19
N GLU A 127 -9.67 -3.13 -8.22
CA GLU A 127 -10.93 -3.86 -8.03
C GLU A 127 -11.54 -3.50 -6.68
N LEU A 128 -12.87 -3.53 -6.56
CA LEU A 128 -13.51 -3.42 -5.25
C LEU A 128 -13.09 -4.64 -4.42
N MET A 129 -12.64 -4.41 -3.19
CA MET A 129 -12.18 -5.46 -2.28
C MET A 129 -13.23 -6.57 -2.07
N ASP A 130 -14.52 -6.19 -2.09
CA ASP A 130 -15.66 -7.12 -1.99
C ASP A 130 -15.90 -7.96 -3.26
N ASN A 131 -15.36 -7.53 -4.41
CA ASN A 131 -15.46 -8.27 -5.67
C ASN A 131 -14.30 -9.25 -5.87
N VAL A 132 -13.22 -9.13 -5.10
CA VAL A 132 -12.10 -10.07 -5.15
C VAL A 132 -12.60 -11.45 -4.70
N PRO A 133 -12.40 -12.52 -5.49
CA PRO A 133 -12.92 -13.85 -5.17
C PRO A 133 -12.08 -14.54 -4.07
N PHE A 134 -12.02 -13.94 -2.88
CA PHE A 134 -11.18 -14.40 -1.77
C PHE A 134 -11.97 -15.20 -0.74
N SER A 135 -11.96 -16.53 -0.87
CA SER A 135 -12.77 -17.43 -0.04
C SER A 135 -12.33 -17.53 1.41
N ALA A 136 -11.08 -17.16 1.75
CA ALA A 136 -10.58 -17.20 3.12
C ALA A 136 -11.06 -16.01 3.98
N ASN A 137 -11.78 -15.06 3.38
CA ASN A 137 -12.11 -13.76 3.94
C ASN A 137 -10.89 -12.90 4.28
N TRP A 138 -11.05 -11.59 4.12
CA TRP A 138 -10.03 -10.61 4.45
C TRP A 138 -9.73 -10.50 5.95
N TYR A 139 -10.71 -10.85 6.79
CA TYR A 139 -10.65 -10.72 8.25
C TYR A 139 -10.96 -12.05 8.93
N ASP A 140 -10.35 -12.25 10.09
CA ASP A 140 -10.72 -13.28 11.06
C ASP A 140 -11.98 -12.78 11.79
N GLY A 141 -13.16 -13.15 11.29
CA GLY A 141 -14.44 -12.73 11.88
C GLY A 141 -14.68 -13.18 13.32
#